data_AF-A0A3A5H985-F1
#
_entry.id   AF-A0A3A5H985-F1
#
_cell.length_a   1.000
_cell.length_b   1.000
_cell.length_c   1.000
_cell.angle_alpha   90.00
_cell.angle_beta   90.00
_cell.angle_gamma   90.00
#
_symmetry.space_group_name_H-M   'P 1'
#
loop_
_entity.id
_entity.type
_entity.pdbx_description
1 polymer ?
#
loop_
_entity_poly.entity_id
_entity_poly.type
_entity_poly.pdbx_seq_one_letter_code
_entity_poly.pdbx_strand_id
1 'polypeptide(L)'
;MASESGTNETPEAEAAPQQPLLKVVNANATPEEIAAIVAVFSAIGSGEAAPAKRPVSQWSANARKARVTRPHGLGGWKASSLPR
;
A
#
# COMPACT_ATOMS: atom_id res chain seq x y z
N MET A 1 -28.91 21.37 46.69
CA MET A 1 -27.56 20.88 46.36
C MET A 1 -27.37 21.13 44.88
N ALA A 2 -26.57 22.15 44.54
CA ALA A 2 -26.35 22.59 43.18
C ALA A 2 -25.40 21.64 42.43
N SER A 3 -25.71 21.49 41.15
CA SER A 3 -24.79 21.39 40.00
C SER A 3 -23.53 20.55 40.13
N GLU A 4 -23.44 19.50 39.31
CA GLU A 4 -22.19 19.02 38.70
C GLU A 4 -22.52 17.95 37.64
N SER A 5 -22.75 18.38 36.41
CA SER A 5 -22.58 17.53 35.23
C SER A 5 -21.65 18.26 34.30
N GLY A 6 -20.37 17.88 34.37
CA GLY A 6 -19.28 18.46 33.63
C GLY A 6 -19.53 18.40 32.13
N THR A 7 -19.50 19.56 31.50
CA THR A 7 -19.25 19.73 30.07
C THR A 7 -17.95 19.00 29.73
N ASN A 8 -18.07 17.93 28.95
CA ASN A 8 -16.92 17.29 28.32
C ASN A 8 -16.44 18.20 27.19
N GLU A 9 -15.60 19.18 27.52
CA GLU A 9 -14.85 19.91 26.52
C GLU A 9 -13.88 18.93 25.85
N THR A 10 -14.18 18.60 24.60
CA THR A 10 -13.24 17.92 23.72
C THR A 10 -12.05 18.86 23.57
N PRO A 11 -10.82 18.49 24.00
CA PRO A 11 -9.67 19.30 23.66
C PRO A 11 -9.49 19.18 22.14
N GLU A 12 -9.85 20.25 21.46
CA GLU A 12 -9.49 20.51 20.08
C GLU A 12 -7.97 20.37 20.01
N ALA A 13 -7.52 19.26 19.42
CA ALA A 13 -6.12 18.92 19.31
C ALA A 13 -5.46 20.00 18.45
N GLU A 14 -4.87 20.98 19.13
CA GLU A 14 -4.00 21.98 18.56
C GLU A 14 -2.90 21.23 17.79
N ALA A 15 -3.03 21.26 16.47
CA ALA A 15 -2.13 20.58 15.56
C ALA A 15 -0.76 21.23 15.71
N ALA A 16 0.09 20.62 16.54
CA ALA A 16 1.47 21.02 16.70
C ALA A 16 2.10 21.22 15.32
N PRO A 17 2.89 22.29 15.10
CA PRO A 17 3.43 22.61 13.80
C PRO A 17 4.27 21.44 13.30
N GLN A 18 3.81 20.77 12.24
CA GLN A 18 4.53 19.68 11.62
C GLN A 18 5.83 20.23 11.05
N GLN A 19 6.97 19.71 11.52
CA GLN A 19 8.25 20.14 11.01
C GLN A 19 8.39 19.75 9.53
N PRO A 20 8.88 20.67 8.67
CA PRO A 20 9.01 20.39 7.25
C PRO A 20 10.05 19.28 7.03
N LEU A 21 9.70 18.28 6.21
CA LEU A 21 10.59 17.17 5.87
C LEU A 21 11.80 17.62 5.03
N LEU A 22 11.63 18.69 4.25
CA LEU A 22 12.67 19.29 3.41
C LEU A 22 12.82 20.76 3.75
N LYS A 23 14.06 21.21 3.96
CA LYS A 23 14.39 22.60 4.27
C LYS A 23 15.36 23.17 3.23
N VAL A 24 15.01 24.32 2.66
CA VAL A 24 15.92 25.10 1.81
C VAL A 24 16.93 25.82 2.71
N VAL A 25 18.20 25.45 2.61
CA VAL A 25 19.27 26.02 3.44
C VAL A 25 19.89 27.27 2.80
N ASN A 26 19.91 27.33 1.46
CA ASN A 26 20.42 28.47 0.70
C ASN A 26 19.28 29.16 -0.05
N ALA A 27 18.99 30.40 0.34
CA ALA A 27 17.93 31.21 -0.28
C ALA A 27 18.30 31.80 -1.65
N ASN A 28 19.57 31.71 -2.07
CA ASN A 28 20.06 32.23 -3.35
C ASN A 28 20.12 31.16 -4.45
N ALA A 29 19.55 29.97 -4.23
CA ALA A 29 19.44 28.97 -5.28
C ALA A 29 18.59 29.51 -6.43
N THR A 30 19.06 29.32 -7.65
CA THR A 30 18.32 29.72 -8.85
C THR A 30 17.06 28.86 -9.02
N PRO A 31 15.99 29.38 -9.65
CA PRO A 31 14.79 28.59 -9.94
C PRO A 31 15.09 27.29 -10.70
N GLU A 32 16.08 27.31 -11.59
CA GLU A 32 16.53 26.16 -12.37
C GLU A 32 17.16 25.08 -11.49
N GLU A 33 17.98 25.46 -10.51
CA GLU A 33 18.59 24.52 -9.56
C GLU A 33 17.54 23.86 -8.67
N ILE A 34 16.54 24.63 -8.22
CA ILE A 34 15.42 24.08 -7.44
C ILE A 34 14.64 23.08 -8.29
N ALA A 35 14.34 23.42 -9.54
CA ALA A 35 13.63 22.53 -10.46
C ALA A 35 14.40 21.23 -10.72
N ALA A 36 15.74 21.30 -10.88
CA ALA A 36 16.58 20.13 -11.06
C ALA A 36 16.52 19.18 -9.86
N ILE A 37 16.59 19.71 -8.64
CA ILE A 37 16.50 18.91 -7.41
C ILE A 37 15.11 18.25 -7.30
N VAL A 38 14.04 19.01 -7.53
CA VAL A 38 12.66 18.51 -7.50
C VAL A 38 12.45 17.41 -8.55
N ALA A 39 12.99 17.58 -9.75
CA ALA A 39 12.90 16.59 -10.83
C ALA A 39 13.57 15.26 -10.43
N VAL A 40 14.76 15.31 -9.81
CA VAL A 40 15.48 14.10 -9.34
C VAL A 40 14.69 13.38 -8.25
N PHE A 41 14.22 14.10 -7.22
CA PHE A 41 13.41 13.49 -6.16
C PHE A 41 12.09 12.90 -6.69
N SER A 42 11.46 13.60 -7.63
CA SER A 42 10.25 13.10 -8.29
C SER A 42 10.55 11.82 -9.07
N ALA A 43 11.65 11.75 -9.82
CA ALA A 43 12.04 10.57 -10.59
C ALA A 43 12.34 9.35 -9.71
N ILE A 44 12.92 9.54 -8.52
CA ILE A 44 13.17 8.45 -7.56
C ILE A 44 11.85 7.91 -7.01
N GLY A 45 10.87 8.79 -6.72
CA GLY A 45 9.57 8.40 -6.18
C GLY A 45 8.52 7.99 -7.22
N SER A 46 8.70 8.39 -8.47
CA SER A 46 7.73 8.18 -9.57
C SER A 46 8.00 6.90 -10.36
N GLY A 47 8.77 5.97 -9.81
CA GLY A 47 8.87 4.62 -10.38
C GLY A 47 7.50 3.96 -10.29
N GLU A 48 6.66 4.16 -11.31
CA GLU A 48 5.45 3.37 -11.53
C GLU A 48 5.93 1.92 -11.59
N ALA A 49 5.78 1.20 -10.48
CA ALA A 49 6.12 -0.20 -10.42
C ALA A 49 5.31 -0.87 -11.53
N ALA A 50 6.00 -1.53 -12.48
CA ALA A 50 5.32 -2.26 -13.54
C ALA A 50 4.21 -3.11 -12.89
N PRO A 51 2.97 -3.04 -13.40
CA PRO A 51 1.85 -3.67 -12.72
C PRO A 51 2.18 -5.13 -12.50
N ALA A 52 2.16 -5.55 -11.23
CA ALA A 52 2.48 -6.91 -10.87
C ALA A 52 1.65 -7.86 -11.73
N LYS A 53 2.31 -8.85 -12.34
CA LYS A 53 1.65 -9.78 -13.24
C LYS A 53 0.50 -10.44 -12.47
N ARG A 54 -0.73 -10.24 -12.93
CA ARG A 54 -1.91 -10.79 -12.24
C ARG A 54 -1.76 -12.32 -12.14
N PRO A 55 -1.92 -12.91 -10.95
CA PRO A 55 -1.85 -14.37 -10.83
C PRO A 55 -2.94 -15.00 -11.71
N VAL A 56 -2.57 -16.03 -12.46
CA VAL A 56 -3.52 -16.78 -13.28
C VAL A 56 -4.51 -17.47 -12.34
N SER A 57 -5.80 -17.34 -12.63
CA SER A 57 -6.82 -18.05 -11.86
C SER A 57 -6.66 -19.55 -12.09
N GLN A 58 -6.20 -20.26 -11.06
CA GLN A 58 -6.10 -21.71 -11.13
C GLN A 58 -7.47 -22.36 -11.29
N TRP A 59 -8.55 -21.71 -10.81
CA TRP A 59 -9.94 -22.14 -11.00
C TRP A 59 -10.38 -22.18 -12.46
N SER A 60 -9.87 -21.30 -13.31
CA SER A 60 -10.18 -21.27 -14.74
C SER A 60 -9.23 -22.11 -15.59
N ALA A 61 -8.32 -22.90 -15.00
CA ALA A 61 -7.34 -23.67 -15.75
C ALA A 61 -8.01 -24.77 -16.61
N ASN A 62 -7.67 -24.83 -17.90
CA ASN A 62 -8.24 -25.82 -18.83
C ASN A 62 -8.03 -27.28 -18.40
N ALA A 63 -6.95 -27.58 -17.66
CA ALA A 63 -6.70 -28.91 -17.11
C ALA A 63 -7.84 -29.43 -16.21
N ARG A 64 -8.70 -28.55 -15.68
CA ARG A 64 -9.88 -28.92 -14.88
C ARG A 64 -11.10 -29.31 -15.71
N LYS A 65 -11.11 -28.98 -17.00
CA LYS A 65 -12.17 -29.44 -17.93
C LYS A 65 -12.07 -30.94 -18.20
N ALA A 66 -10.89 -31.51 -18.05
CA ALA A 66 -10.66 -32.95 -18.16
C ALA A 66 -10.75 -33.63 -16.79
N ARG A 67 -11.32 -34.83 -16.76
CA ARG A 67 -11.28 -35.68 -15.55
C ARG A 67 -9.87 -36.24 -15.39
N VAL A 68 -9.27 -36.03 -14.22
CA VAL A 68 -7.93 -36.57 -13.89
C VAL A 68 -8.08 -37.58 -12.76
N THR A 69 -7.33 -38.69 -12.84
CA THR A 69 -7.23 -39.68 -11.76
C THR A 69 -6.65 -39.03 -10.52
N ARG A 70 -7.35 -39.15 -9.38
CA ARG A 70 -6.90 -38.61 -8.11
C ARG A 70 -6.12 -39.68 -7.34
N PRO A 71 -4.92 -39.37 -6.81
CA PRO A 71 -4.14 -40.35 -6.07
C PRO A 71 -4.84 -40.70 -4.75
N HIS A 72 -4.81 -41.99 -4.39
CA HIS A 72 -5.16 -42.46 -3.06
C HIS A 72 -3.90 -42.36 -2.19
N GLY A 73 -3.93 -41.53 -1.13
CA GLY A 73 -2.77 -41.33 -0.25
C GLY A 73 -2.71 -39.93 0.37
N LEU A 74 -1.60 -39.63 1.05
CA LEU A 74 -1.37 -38.34 1.70
C LEU A 74 -1.52 -37.20 0.70
N GLY A 75 -2.37 -36.22 1.03
CA GLY A 75 -2.69 -35.09 0.16
C GLY A 75 -3.71 -35.38 -0.95
N GLY A 76 -4.17 -36.63 -1.13
CA GLY A 76 -5.18 -36.99 -2.12
C GLY A 76 -6.52 -36.27 -1.91
N TRP A 77 -6.94 -36.13 -0.65
CA TRP A 77 -8.15 -35.37 -0.29
C TRP A 77 -8.00 -33.86 -0.58
N LYS A 78 -6.82 -33.26 -0.35
CA LYS A 78 -6.56 -31.85 -0.66
C LYS A 78 -6.60 -31.60 -2.16
N ALA A 79 -5.96 -32.48 -2.94
CA ALA A 79 -5.99 -32.42 -4.39
C ALA A 79 -7.42 -32.56 -4.96
N SER A 80 -8.38 -33.09 -4.20
CA SER A 80 -9.77 -33.25 -4.61
C SER A 80 -10.50 -31.92 -4.83
N SER A 81 -10.28 -30.94 -3.96
CA SER A 81 -11.07 -29.71 -3.88
C SER A 81 -10.25 -28.42 -3.99
N LEU A 82 -8.93 -28.48 -3.79
CA LEU A 82 -8.07 -27.30 -3.78
C LEU A 82 -7.29 -27.13 -5.09
N PRO A 83 -7.10 -25.88 -5.53
CA PRO A 83 -6.14 -25.57 -6.58
C PRO A 83 -4.72 -26.02 -6.23
N ARG A 84 -4.00 -26.56 -7.22
CA ARG A 84 -2.54 -26.74 -7.17
C ARG A 84 -1.83 -25.48 -7.62
#